data_AF-A0A3D0UU31-F1
#
_entry.id   AF-A0A3D0UU31-F1
#
_cell.length_a   1.000
_cell.length_b   1.000
_cell.length_c   1.000
_cell.angle_alpha   90.00
_cell.angle_beta   90.00
_cell.angle_gamma   90.00
#
_symmetry.space_group_name_H-M   'P 1'
#
loop_
_entity.id
_entity.type
_entity.pdbx_description
1 polymer ?
#
loop_
_entity_poly.entity_id
_entity_poly.type
_entity_poly.pdbx_seq_one_letter_code
_entity_poly.pdbx_strand_id
1 'polypeptide(L)'
;MLYRQYIINIDEAAKYNVDQLIDGPLLLKILAGLNNIISCSFDNDYDCDGILNAKDVCAYTYNPQLKDYDDDGIPDVCDDDIDNDGIKNPI
;
A
#
# COMPACT_ATOMS: atom_id res chain seq x y z
N MET A 1 8.20 -27.98 -42.23
CA MET A 1 8.45 -26.77 -41.43
C MET A 1 9.13 -27.23 -40.15
N LEU A 2 10.44 -26.97 -40.01
CA LEU A 2 11.22 -27.41 -38.85
C LEU A 2 11.20 -26.29 -37.80
N TYR A 3 10.54 -26.52 -36.66
CA TYR A 3 10.68 -25.66 -35.49
C TYR A 3 12.09 -25.85 -34.95
N ARG A 4 12.93 -24.83 -35.06
CA ARG A 4 14.24 -24.81 -34.43
C ARG A 4 14.02 -24.53 -32.94
N GLN A 5 14.10 -25.57 -32.10
CA GLN A 5 14.17 -25.39 -30.65
C GLN A 5 15.52 -24.73 -30.33
N TYR A 6 15.50 -23.48 -29.85
CA TYR A 6 16.70 -22.84 -29.30
C TYR A 6 16.95 -23.46 -27.92
N ILE A 7 17.88 -24.42 -27.86
CA ILE A 7 18.43 -24.89 -26.59
C ILE A 7 19.46 -23.85 -26.17
N ILE A 8 19.10 -22.97 -25.24
CA ILE A 8 20.06 -22.05 -24.62
C ILE A 8 20.90 -22.88 -23.66
N ASN A 9 22.21 -22.91 -23.87
CA ASN A 9 23.15 -23.57 -22.97
C ASN A 9 23.18 -22.79 -21.64
N ILE A 10 23.04 -23.47 -20.50
CA ILE A 10 23.12 -22.86 -19.17
C ILE A 10 24.44 -22.08 -18.97
N ASP A 11 25.55 -22.60 -19.51
CA ASP A 11 26.86 -21.94 -19.46
C ASP A 11 26.91 -20.68 -20.35
N GLU A 12 26.06 -20.60 -21.37
CA GLU A 12 25.92 -19.45 -22.26
C GLU A 12 24.92 -18.42 -21.69
N ALA A 13 23.89 -18.88 -20.98
CA ALA A 13 22.99 -18.03 -20.19
C ALA A 13 23.74 -17.34 -19.05
N ALA A 14 24.69 -18.02 -18.40
CA ALA A 14 25.53 -17.43 -17.36
C ALA A 14 26.48 -16.32 -17.87
N LYS A 15 26.73 -16.24 -19.19
CA LYS A 15 27.49 -15.11 -19.80
C LYS A 15 26.65 -13.84 -19.89
N TYR A 16 25.33 -13.98 -20.00
CA TYR A 16 24.41 -12.87 -19.87
C TYR A 16 24.17 -12.67 -18.39
N ASN A 17 24.87 -11.69 -17.82
CA ASN A 17 24.77 -11.35 -16.41
C ASN A 17 23.35 -10.83 -16.09
N VAL A 18 22.40 -11.75 -15.88
CA VAL A 18 21.03 -11.41 -15.46
C VAL A 18 21.01 -10.86 -14.03
N ASP A 19 22.09 -11.05 -13.28
CA ASP A 19 22.28 -10.46 -11.94
C ASP A 19 22.64 -8.96 -11.99
N GLN A 20 22.91 -8.40 -13.18
CA GLN A 20 23.25 -6.98 -13.33
C GLN A 20 22.07 -6.02 -13.48
N LEU A 21 20.84 -6.52 -13.67
CA LEU A 21 19.69 -5.62 -13.78
C LEU A 21 19.01 -5.32 -12.44
N ILE A 22 19.18 -6.18 -11.43
CA ILE A 22 18.52 -5.99 -10.13
C ILE A 22 19.46 -6.42 -9.01
N ASP A 23 20.06 -5.42 -8.35
CA ASP A 23 20.81 -5.61 -7.11
C ASP A 23 19.89 -6.28 -6.06
N GLY A 24 20.18 -7.53 -5.67
CA GLY A 24 19.34 -8.30 -4.74
C GLY A 24 19.02 -7.56 -3.44
N PRO A 25 20.01 -6.90 -2.79
CA PRO A 25 19.77 -5.95 -1.70
C PRO A 25 18.84 -4.78 -2.03
N LEU A 26 18.95 -4.17 -3.22
CA LEU A 26 18.02 -3.13 -3.68
C LEU A 26 16.61 -3.69 -3.87
N LEU A 27 16.48 -4.90 -4.43
CA LEU A 27 15.21 -5.61 -4.55
C LEU A 27 14.60 -5.88 -3.17
N LEU A 28 15.40 -6.35 -2.21
CA LEU A 28 14.92 -6.62 -0.87
C LEU A 28 14.50 -5.34 -0.13
N LYS A 29 15.19 -4.22 -0.36
CA LYS A 29 14.78 -2.90 0.15
C LYS A 29 13.49 -2.41 -0.49
N ILE A 30 13.34 -2.59 -1.81
CA ILE A 30 12.12 -2.25 -2.53
C ILE A 30 10.96 -3.11 -2.01
N LEU A 31 11.14 -4.43 -1.91
CA LEU A 31 10.13 -5.34 -1.36
C LEU A 31 9.79 -5.01 0.09
N ALA A 32 10.77 -4.69 0.93
CA ALA A 32 10.54 -4.28 2.32
C ALA A 32 9.77 -2.95 2.42
N GLY A 33 10.06 -1.98 1.56
CA GLY A 33 9.30 -0.73 1.47
C GLY A 33 7.89 -0.93 0.91
N LEU A 34 7.72 -1.92 0.04
CA LEU A 34 6.42 -2.34 -0.47
C LEU A 34 5.66 -3.24 0.50
N ASN A 35 6.29 -3.86 1.52
CA ASN A 35 5.59 -4.79 2.42
C ASN A 35 4.40 -4.15 3.13
N ASN A 36 4.51 -2.87 3.54
CA ASN A 36 3.36 -2.17 4.13
C ASN A 36 2.26 -1.96 3.09
N ILE A 37 2.60 -1.47 1.89
CA ILE A 37 1.65 -1.21 0.80
C ILE A 37 0.98 -2.50 0.29
N ILE A 38 1.75 -3.59 0.16
CA ILE A 38 1.28 -4.90 -0.25
C ILE A 38 0.37 -5.49 0.82
N SER A 39 0.69 -5.32 2.12
CA SER A 39 -0.19 -5.80 3.19
C SER A 39 -1.56 -5.12 3.14
N CYS A 40 -1.62 -3.78 3.12
CA CYS A 40 -2.92 -3.09 3.13
C CYS A 40 -3.76 -3.42 1.89
N SER A 41 -3.12 -3.53 0.71
CA SER A 41 -3.80 -3.91 -0.53
C SER A 41 -4.36 -5.33 -0.50
N PHE A 42 -3.76 -6.26 0.24
CA PHE A 42 -4.31 -7.62 0.43
C PHE A 42 -5.40 -7.67 1.50
N ASP A 43 -5.26 -6.85 2.54
CA ASP A 43 -6.16 -6.83 3.70
C ASP A 43 -7.46 -6.06 3.42
N ASN A 44 -7.56 -5.34 2.29
CA ASN A 44 -8.63 -4.36 2.02
C ASN A 44 -8.65 -3.26 3.09
N ASP A 45 -7.52 -2.60 3.23
CA ASP A 45 -7.29 -1.38 3.97
C ASP A 45 -6.71 -0.38 2.96
N TYR A 46 -7.49 0.63 2.56
CA TYR A 46 -7.12 1.51 1.46
C TYR A 46 -6.13 2.60 1.86
N ASP A 47 -6.13 3.04 3.11
CA ASP A 47 -5.29 4.12 3.60
C ASP A 47 -4.15 3.65 4.51
N CYS A 48 -4.08 2.34 4.76
CA CYS A 48 -3.03 1.67 5.52
C CYS A 48 -2.98 2.05 7.00
N ASP A 49 -4.10 2.45 7.60
CA ASP A 49 -4.14 2.88 8.98
C ASP A 49 -4.26 1.73 10.00
N GLY A 50 -4.48 0.50 9.51
CA GLY A 50 -4.63 -0.70 10.32
C GLY A 50 -6.08 -1.02 10.68
N ILE A 51 -7.05 -0.25 10.16
CA ILE A 51 -8.48 -0.51 10.25
C ILE A 51 -8.97 -0.95 8.87
N LEU A 52 -9.57 -2.14 8.81
CA LEU A 52 -10.11 -2.64 7.54
C LEU A 52 -11.23 -1.73 7.04
N ASN A 53 -11.32 -1.50 5.74
CA ASN A 53 -12.33 -0.64 5.11
C ASN A 53 -13.78 -0.94 5.53
N ALA A 54 -14.09 -2.20 5.86
CA ALA A 54 -15.42 -2.60 6.30
C ALA A 54 -15.78 -2.13 7.73
N LYS A 55 -14.80 -1.63 8.48
CA LYS A 55 -14.89 -1.15 9.86
C LYS A 55 -14.38 0.28 10.02
N ASP A 56 -13.75 0.83 8.99
CA ASP A 56 -13.23 2.18 9.01
C ASP A 56 -14.30 3.18 8.55
N VAL A 57 -14.60 4.14 9.42
CA VAL A 57 -15.51 5.25 9.12
C VAL A 57 -14.87 6.21 8.11
N CYS A 58 -13.54 6.32 8.12
CA CYS A 58 -12.74 7.20 7.27
C CYS A 58 -11.87 6.43 6.26
N ALA A 59 -12.44 5.41 5.59
CA ALA A 59 -11.79 4.39 4.74
C ALA A 59 -10.81 4.85 3.63
N TYR A 60 -10.51 6.13 3.49
CA TYR A 60 -9.58 6.68 2.52
C TYR A 60 -8.61 7.72 3.14
N THR A 61 -8.62 7.90 4.45
CA THR A 61 -7.86 8.95 5.15
C THR A 61 -7.22 8.40 6.41
N TYR A 62 -5.92 8.10 6.32
CA TYR A 62 -5.13 7.51 7.40
C TYR A 62 -5.36 8.16 8.77
N ASN A 63 -5.99 7.43 9.71
CA ASN A 63 -6.35 7.95 11.03
C ASN A 63 -6.40 6.85 12.11
N PRO A 64 -5.27 6.17 12.40
CA PRO A 64 -5.23 5.02 13.31
C PRO A 64 -5.60 5.33 14.77
N GLN A 65 -5.65 6.62 15.11
CA GLN A 65 -5.97 7.10 16.45
C GLN A 65 -7.46 7.33 16.67
N LEU A 66 -8.28 7.36 15.60
CA LEU A 66 -9.72 7.60 15.64
C LEU A 66 -10.09 8.73 16.61
N LYS A 67 -9.42 9.89 16.49
CA LYS A 67 -9.81 11.06 17.28
C LYS A 67 -11.19 11.50 16.85
N ASP A 68 -12.03 11.81 17.82
CA ASP A 68 -13.43 12.16 17.67
C ASP A 68 -13.70 13.16 18.80
N TYR A 69 -13.66 14.45 18.49
CA TYR A 69 -13.67 15.53 19.49
C TYR A 69 -15.05 15.78 20.10
N ASP A 70 -16.10 15.52 19.33
CA ASP A 70 -17.48 15.73 19.72
C ASP A 70 -18.26 14.44 20.01
N ASP A 71 -17.59 13.29 19.94
CA ASP A 71 -18.08 11.95 20.28
C ASP A 71 -19.31 11.53 19.43
N ASP A 72 -19.39 11.96 18.18
CA ASP A 72 -20.51 11.65 17.28
C ASP A 72 -20.34 10.32 16.49
N GLY A 73 -19.13 9.75 16.56
CA GLY A 73 -18.75 8.50 15.90
C GLY A 73 -18.11 8.69 14.52
N ILE A 74 -17.89 9.93 14.07
CA ILE A 74 -17.15 10.30 12.87
C ILE A 74 -15.78 10.86 13.30
N PRO A 75 -14.66 10.22 12.95
CA PRO A 75 -13.36 10.74 13.34
C PRO A 75 -13.06 12.13 12.73
N ASP A 76 -12.40 13.00 13.51
CA ASP A 76 -12.05 14.40 13.20
C ASP A 76 -11.47 14.61 11.77
N VAL A 77 -10.76 13.60 11.26
CA VAL A 77 -10.09 13.67 9.96
C VAL A 77 -11.04 13.59 8.76
N CYS A 78 -12.23 13.02 8.95
CA CYS A 78 -13.25 12.85 7.92
C CYS A 78 -14.62 13.41 8.34
N ASP A 79 -14.63 14.18 9.43
CA ASP A 79 -15.76 14.97 9.87
C ASP A 79 -15.72 16.38 9.27
N ASP A 80 -16.88 16.85 8.84
CA ASP A 80 -17.10 18.18 8.28
C ASP A 80 -17.36 19.25 9.37
N ASP A 81 -17.64 18.86 10.62
CA ASP A 81 -18.00 19.74 11.73
C ASP A 81 -17.49 19.17 13.08
N ILE A 82 -16.17 19.28 13.33
CA ILE A 82 -15.49 18.54 14.42
C ILE A 82 -15.96 18.90 15.84
N ASP A 83 -16.71 19.98 16.01
CA ASP A 83 -17.24 20.42 17.30
C ASP A 83 -18.77 20.45 17.37
N ASN A 84 -19.43 19.94 16.33
CA ASN A 84 -20.88 19.84 16.18
C ASN A 84 -21.61 21.17 16.51
N ASP A 85 -20.99 22.31 16.18
CA ASP A 85 -21.56 23.64 16.43
C ASP A 85 -22.50 24.12 15.30
N GLY A 86 -22.57 23.36 14.21
CA GLY A 86 -23.38 23.62 13.03
C GLY A 86 -22.68 24.48 11.97
N ILE A 87 -21.41 24.81 12.16
CA ILE A 87 -20.55 25.56 11.23
C ILE A 87 -19.46 24.61 10.73
N LYS A 88 -19.44 24.38 9.42
CA LYS A 88 -18.41 23.54 8.81
C LYS A 88 -16.99 24.00 9.14
N ASN A 89 -16.11 23.00 9.26
CA ASN A 89 -14.68 23.16 9.33
C ASN A 89 -14.15 24.08 8.22
N PRO A 90 -13.16 24.95 8.50
CA PRO A 90 -12.53 25.76 7.49
C PRO A 90 -11.83 24.90 6.43
N ILE A 91 -11.88 25.35 5.16
CA ILE A 91 -11.19 24.74 4.01
C ILE A 91 -9.68 24.96 4.09
#